data_AF-A0A1V5QNZ5-F1
#
_entry.id   AF-A0A1V5QNZ5-F1
#
_cell.length_a   1.000
_cell.length_b   1.000
_cell.length_c   1.000
_cell.angle_alpha   90.00
_cell.angle_beta   90.00
_cell.angle_gamma   90.00
#
_symmetry.space_group_name_H-M   'P 1'
#
loop_
_entity.id
_entity.type
_entity.pdbx_description
1 polymer ?
#
loop_
_entity_poly.entity_id
_entity_poly.type
_entity_poly.pdbx_seq_one_letter_code
_entity_poly.pdbx_strand_id
1 'polypeptide(L)'
;MSTKIIEETVEACINEINALHSAVSRTNWAELNREGFVFNLEQNTSRIKTIYLKFDEINHEIKMLLEKNSPDFTDLINEVAKELVVLEANISMEKTKKLREELINENEAIEVPELYSAIQQKILTISLKMRYNIDKARNFLISRKTTPLTKGTTSRGLVEALQKKEDELNELKQKNIELKRKTYFGNLTEKNIVDTEFELQEMDKQLSITLDETKKSLKTHFAQISYVEGSFIQLKKQIEEIENSHSTFTQKAVELIRDLKKERDYSKNLALEMEKETLEKRSEYTKQLIEFEQKKNDFEEKIKQRYEKELNALKKGIEEKNLALKNSQKLVEQLEREIKLKKATKE
;
A
#
# COMPACT_ATOMS: atom_id res chain seq x y z
N MET A 1 37.13 -58.31 -40.83
CA MET A 1 36.95 -57.06 -41.59
C MET A 1 38.30 -56.39 -41.81
N SER A 2 38.50 -55.66 -42.92
CA SER A 2 39.75 -54.91 -43.13
C SER A 2 39.83 -53.74 -42.13
N THR A 3 41.00 -53.43 -41.58
CA THR A 3 41.24 -52.30 -40.64
C THR A 3 40.63 -50.98 -41.13
N LYS A 4 40.57 -50.79 -42.45
CA LYS A 4 39.98 -49.63 -43.11
C LYS A 4 38.47 -49.48 -42.85
N ILE A 5 37.73 -50.59 -42.74
CA ILE A 5 36.29 -50.56 -42.48
C ILE A 5 36.01 -50.09 -41.04
N ILE A 6 36.78 -50.58 -40.07
CA ILE A 6 36.68 -50.17 -38.66
C ILE A 6 36.95 -48.66 -38.52
N GLU A 7 37.95 -48.15 -39.24
CA GLU A 7 38.29 -46.72 -39.24
C GLU A 7 37.17 -45.85 -39.82
N GLU A 8 36.56 -46.28 -40.92
CA GLU A 8 35.40 -45.60 -41.51
C GLU A 8 34.22 -45.59 -40.53
N THR A 9 33.97 -46.69 -39.82
CA THR A 9 32.92 -46.78 -38.78
C THR A 9 33.21 -45.87 -37.59
N VAL A 10 34.47 -45.79 -37.14
CA VAL A 10 34.91 -44.89 -36.05
C VAL A 10 34.73 -43.43 -36.43
N GLU A 11 35.12 -43.03 -37.64
CA GLU A 11 34.97 -41.65 -38.10
C GLU A 11 33.50 -41.28 -38.31
N ALA A 12 32.67 -42.21 -38.81
CA ALA A 12 31.23 -42.04 -38.90
C ALA A 12 30.58 -41.87 -37.51
N CYS A 13 30.99 -42.66 -36.52
CA CYS A 13 30.51 -42.56 -35.14
C CYS A 13 30.90 -41.21 -34.50
N ILE A 14 32.13 -40.76 -34.72
CA ILE A 14 32.63 -39.42 -34.34
C ILE A 14 31.73 -38.31 -34.89
N ASN A 15 31.37 -38.38 -36.16
CA ASN A 15 30.53 -37.36 -36.81
C ASN A 15 29.11 -37.36 -36.24
N GLU A 16 28.54 -38.53 -35.95
CA GLU A 16 27.22 -38.65 -35.33
C GLU A 16 27.19 -38.12 -33.90
N ILE A 17 28.23 -38.39 -33.09
CA ILE A 17 28.35 -37.85 -31.75
C ILE A 17 28.45 -36.32 -31.79
N ASN A 18 29.24 -35.76 -32.71
CA ASN A 18 29.35 -34.31 -32.89
C ASN A 18 28.02 -33.69 -33.34
N ALA A 19 27.29 -34.37 -34.23
CA ALA A 19 25.97 -33.92 -34.68
C ALA A 19 24.93 -34.00 -33.55
N LEU A 20 24.97 -35.03 -32.70
CA LEU A 20 24.14 -35.14 -31.50
C LEU A 20 24.44 -34.00 -30.52
N HIS A 21 25.70 -33.80 -30.15
CA HIS A 21 26.11 -32.74 -29.24
C HIS A 21 25.66 -31.37 -29.78
N SER A 22 25.93 -31.10 -31.07
CA SER A 22 25.52 -29.83 -31.70
C SER A 22 24.01 -29.64 -31.72
N ALA A 23 23.22 -30.70 -31.94
CA ALA A 23 21.77 -30.63 -31.94
C ALA A 23 21.23 -30.29 -30.54
N VAL A 24 21.76 -30.96 -29.51
CA VAL A 24 21.32 -30.78 -28.12
C VAL A 24 21.76 -29.42 -27.56
N SER A 25 22.96 -28.94 -27.89
CA SER A 25 23.46 -27.65 -27.41
C SER A 25 22.78 -26.43 -28.05
N ARG A 26 22.21 -26.56 -29.25
CA ARG A 26 21.58 -25.44 -29.98
C ARG A 26 20.21 -25.05 -29.42
N THR A 27 19.53 -25.97 -28.76
CA THR A 27 18.18 -25.80 -28.23
C THR A 27 18.24 -25.62 -26.72
N ASN A 28 17.65 -24.58 -26.14
CA ASN A 28 17.50 -24.47 -24.69
C ASN A 28 16.27 -25.28 -24.24
N TRP A 29 16.47 -26.45 -23.62
CA TRP A 29 15.34 -27.33 -23.29
C TRP A 29 14.47 -26.80 -22.16
N ALA A 30 14.99 -25.86 -21.36
CA ALA A 30 14.24 -25.17 -20.32
C ALA A 30 13.11 -24.29 -20.88
N GLU A 31 13.21 -23.86 -22.14
CA GLU A 31 12.24 -23.00 -22.83
C GLU A 31 11.28 -23.78 -23.73
N LEU A 32 11.41 -25.11 -23.76
CA LEU A 32 10.55 -25.95 -24.59
C LEU A 32 9.24 -26.25 -23.86
N ASN A 33 8.14 -26.11 -24.61
CA ASN A 33 6.88 -26.68 -24.21
C ASN A 33 6.95 -28.23 -24.23
N ARG A 34 5.98 -28.88 -23.58
CA ARG A 34 5.95 -30.35 -23.45
C ARG A 34 6.08 -31.08 -24.78
N GLU A 35 5.38 -30.64 -25.83
CA GLU A 35 5.45 -31.26 -27.16
C GLU A 35 6.83 -31.10 -27.78
N GLY A 36 7.42 -29.91 -27.68
CA GLY A 36 8.77 -29.61 -28.13
C GLY A 36 9.81 -30.42 -27.36
N PHE A 37 9.66 -30.58 -26.04
CA PHE A 37 10.53 -31.40 -25.21
C PHE A 37 10.45 -32.88 -25.63
N VAL A 38 9.25 -33.44 -25.76
CA VAL A 38 9.06 -34.83 -26.18
C VAL A 38 9.66 -35.05 -27.57
N PHE A 39 9.38 -34.17 -28.53
CA PHE A 39 9.95 -34.27 -29.89
C PHE A 39 11.48 -34.27 -29.88
N ASN A 40 12.10 -33.33 -29.16
CA ASN A 40 13.56 -33.25 -29.06
C ASN A 40 14.14 -34.47 -28.33
N LEU A 41 13.51 -34.92 -27.25
CA LEU A 41 13.95 -36.09 -26.50
C LEU A 41 13.87 -37.37 -27.34
N GLU A 42 12.81 -37.57 -28.13
CA GLU A 42 12.68 -38.72 -29.04
C GLU A 42 13.75 -38.72 -30.12
N GLN A 43 13.95 -37.58 -30.77
CA GLN A 43 14.94 -37.46 -31.83
C GLN A 43 16.36 -37.75 -31.31
N ASN A 44 16.71 -37.21 -30.14
CA ASN A 44 18.05 -37.39 -29.58
C ASN A 44 18.24 -38.79 -28.97
N THR A 45 17.22 -39.37 -28.34
CA THR A 45 17.24 -40.78 -27.89
C THR A 45 17.46 -41.74 -29.06
N SER A 46 16.79 -41.52 -30.20
CA SER A 46 17.01 -42.34 -31.41
C SER A 46 18.44 -42.23 -31.93
N ARG A 47 19.04 -41.03 -31.90
CA ARG A 47 20.45 -40.84 -32.31
C ARG A 47 21.42 -41.51 -31.35
N ILE A 48 21.18 -41.42 -30.04
CA ILE A 48 21.96 -42.14 -29.02
C ILE A 48 21.90 -43.65 -29.27
N LYS A 49 20.73 -44.19 -29.62
CA LYS A 49 20.56 -45.62 -29.94
C LYS A 49 21.37 -46.03 -31.18
N THR A 50 21.41 -45.21 -32.22
CA THR A 50 22.27 -45.45 -33.39
C THR A 50 23.75 -45.46 -33.01
N ILE A 51 24.20 -44.47 -32.23
CA ILE A 51 25.58 -44.38 -31.76
C ILE A 51 25.94 -45.58 -30.87
N TYR A 52 25.02 -45.99 -29.99
CA TYR A 52 25.16 -47.16 -29.12
C TYR A 52 25.43 -48.44 -29.92
N LEU A 53 24.66 -48.70 -30.98
CA LEU A 53 24.86 -49.87 -31.84
C LEU A 53 26.24 -49.85 -32.51
N LYS A 54 26.66 -48.68 -33.01
CA LYS A 54 28.01 -48.52 -33.58
C LYS A 54 29.12 -48.73 -32.55
N PHE A 55 28.91 -48.29 -31.31
CA PHE A 55 29.88 -48.55 -30.24
C PHE A 55 30.03 -50.05 -29.96
N ASP A 56 28.93 -50.80 -29.98
CA ASP A 56 28.97 -52.26 -29.78
C ASP A 56 29.71 -52.97 -30.93
N GLU A 57 29.41 -52.58 -32.18
CA GLU A 57 30.13 -53.06 -33.37
C GLU A 57 31.64 -52.77 -33.28
N ILE A 58 32.02 -51.52 -32.98
CA ILE A 58 33.42 -51.10 -32.86
C ILE A 58 34.12 -51.83 -31.70
N ASN A 59 33.45 -52.01 -30.56
CA ASN A 59 33.99 -52.72 -29.40
C ASN A 59 34.24 -54.20 -29.72
N HIS A 60 33.29 -54.84 -30.42
CA HIS A 60 33.44 -56.22 -30.87
C HIS A 60 34.65 -56.36 -31.82
N GLU A 61 34.75 -55.47 -32.81
CA GLU A 61 35.84 -55.49 -33.80
C GLU A 61 37.21 -55.21 -33.18
N ILE A 62 37.31 -54.25 -32.26
CA ILE A 62 38.55 -53.94 -31.55
C ILE A 62 38.98 -55.12 -30.65
N LYS A 63 38.05 -55.77 -29.96
CA LYS A 63 38.34 -56.97 -29.15
C LYS A 63 38.83 -58.13 -30.01
N MET A 64 38.29 -58.29 -31.22
CA MET A 64 38.73 -59.30 -32.19
C MET A 64 40.16 -59.10 -32.70
N LEU A 65 40.76 -57.92 -32.49
CA LEU A 65 42.17 -57.66 -32.82
C LEU A 65 43.15 -58.29 -31.80
N LEU A 66 42.69 -58.71 -30.62
CA LEU A 66 43.48 -59.41 -29.57
C LEU A 66 44.81 -58.72 -29.19
N GLU A 67 44.86 -57.39 -29.26
CA GLU A 67 46.05 -56.61 -28.96
C GLU A 67 46.10 -56.13 -27.51
N LYS A 68 47.32 -56.10 -26.95
CA LYS A 68 47.60 -55.53 -25.62
C LYS A 68 47.36 -54.01 -25.69
N ASN A 69 46.58 -53.47 -24.74
CA ASN A 69 46.12 -52.06 -24.69
C ASN A 69 45.02 -51.68 -25.68
N SER A 70 44.22 -52.64 -26.17
CA SER A 70 42.99 -52.33 -26.89
C SER A 70 42.00 -51.55 -25.99
N PRO A 71 41.35 -50.50 -26.49
CA PRO A 71 40.29 -49.81 -25.76
C PRO A 71 39.12 -50.77 -25.46
N ASP A 72 38.60 -50.73 -24.23
CA ASP A 72 37.39 -51.46 -23.84
C ASP A 72 36.24 -50.48 -23.59
N PHE A 73 35.13 -50.67 -24.29
CA PHE A 73 33.93 -49.84 -24.19
C PHE A 73 32.80 -50.49 -23.40
N THR A 74 33.02 -51.68 -22.81
CA THR A 74 31.96 -52.44 -22.12
C THR A 74 31.25 -51.61 -21.04
N ASP A 75 32.00 -50.90 -20.20
CA ASP A 75 31.43 -50.06 -19.15
C ASP A 75 30.61 -48.89 -19.70
N LEU A 76 31.09 -48.25 -20.77
CA LEU A 76 30.38 -47.17 -21.44
C LEU A 76 29.09 -47.68 -22.10
N ILE A 77 29.15 -48.82 -22.81
CA ILE A 77 27.99 -49.45 -23.46
C ILE A 77 26.92 -49.77 -22.41
N ASN A 78 27.31 -50.31 -21.26
CA ASN A 78 26.39 -50.59 -20.14
C ASN A 78 25.79 -49.31 -19.55
N GLU A 79 26.58 -48.25 -19.40
CA GLU A 79 26.10 -46.95 -18.93
C GLU A 79 25.06 -46.36 -19.90
N VAL A 80 25.37 -46.35 -21.20
CA VAL A 80 24.50 -45.83 -22.25
C VAL A 80 23.21 -46.64 -22.36
N ALA A 81 23.27 -47.96 -22.22
CA ALA A 81 22.09 -48.82 -22.21
C ALA A 81 21.13 -48.48 -21.06
N LYS A 82 21.66 -48.25 -19.85
CA LYS A 82 20.86 -47.83 -18.69
C LYS A 82 20.21 -46.47 -18.91
N GLU A 83 20.96 -45.52 -19.45
CA GLU A 83 20.45 -44.17 -19.72
C GLU A 83 19.39 -44.19 -20.82
N LEU A 84 19.55 -44.99 -21.89
CA LEU A 84 18.52 -45.17 -22.92
C LEU A 84 17.18 -45.64 -22.33
N VAL A 85 17.20 -46.58 -21.37
CA VAL A 85 15.98 -47.04 -20.67
C VAL A 85 15.32 -45.88 -19.91
N VAL A 86 16.11 -45.04 -19.24
CA VAL A 86 15.60 -43.87 -18.52
C VAL A 86 15.01 -42.84 -19.48
N LEU A 87 15.66 -42.57 -20.62
CA LEU A 87 15.16 -41.63 -21.63
C LEU A 87 13.86 -42.14 -22.27
N GLU A 88 13.76 -43.43 -22.62
CA GLU A 88 12.54 -44.05 -23.15
C GLU A 88 11.38 -44.03 -22.13
N ALA A 89 11.68 -44.24 -20.85
CA ALA A 89 10.70 -44.13 -19.76
C ALA A 89 10.20 -42.68 -19.60
N ASN A 90 11.10 -41.69 -19.66
CA ASN A 90 10.74 -40.27 -19.60
C ASN A 90 9.86 -39.85 -20.79
N ILE A 91 10.17 -40.31 -22.01
CA ILE A 91 9.31 -40.10 -23.19
C ILE A 91 7.91 -40.66 -22.94
N SER A 92 7.83 -41.90 -22.45
CA SER A 92 6.55 -42.57 -22.21
C SER A 92 5.72 -41.88 -21.12
N MET A 93 6.37 -41.46 -20.03
CA MET A 93 5.74 -40.72 -18.95
C MET A 93 5.20 -39.36 -19.43
N GLU A 94 6.02 -38.58 -20.14
CA GLU A 94 5.61 -37.30 -20.69
C GLU A 94 4.62 -37.42 -21.85
N LYS A 95 4.49 -38.57 -22.52
CA LYS A 95 3.39 -38.81 -23.48
C LYS A 95 2.07 -39.20 -22.82
N THR A 96 2.13 -39.96 -21.71
CA THR A 96 0.93 -40.52 -21.06
C THR A 96 0.34 -39.63 -19.96
N LYS A 97 1.06 -38.59 -19.52
CA LYS A 97 0.59 -37.60 -18.54
C LYS A 97 -0.71 -36.93 -19.04
N LYS A 98 -1.85 -37.31 -18.48
CA LYS A 98 -3.14 -36.65 -18.74
C LYS A 98 -3.16 -35.30 -18.04
N LEU A 99 -3.46 -34.24 -18.79
CA LEU A 99 -3.77 -32.93 -18.21
C LEU A 99 -5.07 -33.08 -17.41
N ARG A 100 -5.05 -32.72 -16.12
CA ARG A 100 -6.31 -32.58 -15.36
C ARG A 100 -6.99 -31.35 -15.92
N GLU A 101 -8.12 -31.54 -16.59
CA GLU A 101 -8.90 -30.47 -17.25
C GLU A 101 -9.38 -29.37 -16.29
N GLU A 102 -9.36 -29.61 -14.97
CA GLU A 102 -9.82 -28.65 -13.94
C GLU A 102 -8.81 -27.55 -13.57
N LEU A 103 -7.60 -27.54 -14.14
CA LEU A 103 -6.53 -26.55 -13.84
C LEU A 103 -5.97 -25.87 -15.09
N ILE A 104 -6.74 -25.79 -16.17
CA ILE A 104 -6.30 -25.14 -17.41
C ILE A 104 -6.52 -23.63 -17.30
N ASN A 105 -5.54 -22.94 -16.73
CA ASN A 105 -5.23 -21.58 -17.14
C ASN A 105 -4.33 -21.73 -18.38
N GLU A 106 -4.81 -21.34 -19.57
CA GLU A 106 -4.10 -21.55 -20.85
C GLU A 106 -2.71 -20.86 -20.92
N ASN A 107 -2.36 -20.06 -19.91
CA ASN A 107 -1.06 -19.39 -19.77
C ASN A 107 -0.22 -19.87 -18.58
N GLU A 108 -0.64 -20.90 -17.83
CA GLU A 108 0.18 -21.48 -16.76
C GLU A 108 1.09 -22.57 -17.31
N ALA A 109 2.39 -22.28 -17.34
CA ALA A 109 3.42 -23.23 -17.66
C ALA A 109 3.39 -24.40 -16.65
N ILE A 110 2.81 -25.53 -17.05
CA ILE A 110 2.94 -26.85 -16.39
C ILE A 110 4.38 -27.41 -16.62
N GLU A 111 5.28 -26.57 -17.11
CA GLU A 111 6.62 -26.90 -17.52
C GLU A 111 7.48 -26.96 -16.27
N VAL A 112 8.38 -27.94 -16.22
CA VAL A 112 9.41 -28.04 -15.19
C VAL A 112 10.73 -27.73 -15.90
N PRO A 113 11.08 -26.44 -16.13
CA PRO A 113 12.28 -26.06 -16.88
C PRO A 113 13.55 -26.72 -16.35
N GLU A 114 13.62 -26.89 -15.02
CA GLU A 114 14.73 -27.53 -14.33
C GLU A 114 14.88 -29.01 -14.72
N LEU A 115 13.78 -29.73 -14.88
CA LEU A 115 13.80 -31.15 -15.26
C LEU A 115 14.24 -31.32 -16.71
N TYR A 116 13.73 -30.48 -17.62
CA TYR A 116 14.09 -30.53 -19.04
C TYR A 116 15.56 -30.17 -19.24
N SER A 117 16.03 -29.14 -18.54
CA SER A 117 17.45 -28.76 -18.50
C SER A 117 18.33 -29.88 -17.92
N ALA A 118 17.91 -30.54 -16.85
CA ALA A 118 18.65 -31.66 -16.27
C ALA A 118 18.79 -32.84 -17.25
N ILE A 119 17.73 -33.16 -18.00
CA ILE A 119 17.77 -34.22 -19.02
C ILE A 119 18.67 -33.82 -20.20
N GLN A 120 18.60 -32.55 -20.63
CA GLN A 120 19.51 -32.01 -21.64
C GLN A 120 20.98 -32.17 -21.23
N GLN A 121 21.32 -31.81 -19.99
CA GLN A 121 22.68 -31.94 -19.46
C GLN A 121 23.14 -33.40 -19.36
N LYS A 122 22.24 -34.34 -19.02
CA LYS A 122 22.54 -35.77 -19.04
C LYS A 122 22.92 -36.25 -20.44
N ILE A 123 22.15 -35.87 -21.46
CA ILE A 123 22.45 -36.22 -22.86
C ILE A 123 23.80 -35.63 -23.30
N LEU A 124 24.08 -34.36 -22.97
CA LEU A 124 25.38 -33.74 -23.26
C LEU A 124 26.53 -34.48 -22.58
N THR A 125 26.38 -34.84 -21.30
CA THR A 125 27.39 -35.59 -20.54
C THR A 125 27.69 -36.94 -21.18
N ILE A 126 26.65 -37.69 -21.57
CA ILE A 126 26.79 -38.98 -22.25
C ILE A 126 27.48 -38.79 -23.61
N SER A 127 27.11 -37.77 -24.38
CA SER A 127 27.73 -37.49 -25.68
C SER A 127 29.25 -37.17 -25.55
N LEU A 128 29.66 -36.47 -24.50
CA LEU A 128 31.08 -36.20 -24.20
C LEU A 128 31.83 -37.47 -23.80
N LYS A 129 31.22 -38.32 -22.98
CA LYS A 129 31.79 -39.63 -22.62
C LYS A 129 31.95 -40.54 -23.85
N MET A 130 30.96 -40.57 -24.73
CA MET A 130 31.06 -41.24 -26.03
C MET A 130 32.21 -40.67 -26.85
N ARG A 131 32.26 -39.34 -27.01
CA ARG A 131 33.32 -38.66 -27.76
C ARG A 131 34.72 -39.05 -27.28
N TYR A 132 34.93 -38.99 -25.98
CA TYR A 132 36.22 -39.32 -25.38
C TYR A 132 36.64 -40.78 -25.65
N ASN A 133 35.70 -41.73 -25.57
CA ASN A 133 36.01 -43.14 -25.78
C ASN A 133 36.20 -43.49 -27.25
N ILE A 134 35.44 -42.90 -28.17
CA ILE A 134 35.65 -43.10 -29.61
C ILE A 134 36.99 -42.49 -30.07
N ASP A 135 37.43 -41.38 -29.47
CA ASP A 135 38.75 -40.80 -29.76
C ASP A 135 39.89 -41.73 -29.30
N LYS A 136 39.69 -42.54 -28.24
CA LYS A 136 40.63 -43.61 -27.87
C LYS A 136 40.71 -44.70 -28.95
N ALA A 137 39.57 -45.14 -29.49
CA ALA A 137 39.55 -46.08 -30.63
C ALA A 137 40.33 -45.52 -31.82
N ARG A 138 40.06 -44.25 -32.16
CA ARG A 138 40.72 -43.55 -33.27
C ARG A 138 42.24 -43.51 -33.09
N ASN A 139 42.70 -43.09 -31.91
CA ASN A 139 44.14 -43.00 -31.60
C ASN A 139 44.82 -44.36 -31.65
N PHE A 140 44.14 -45.40 -31.15
CA PHE A 140 44.62 -46.78 -31.23
C PHE A 140 44.79 -47.23 -32.69
N LEU A 141 43.80 -46.99 -33.56
CA LEU A 141 43.89 -47.33 -34.99
C LEU A 141 44.96 -46.53 -35.73
N ILE A 142 45.11 -45.23 -35.43
CA ILE A 142 46.18 -44.39 -36.01
C ILE A 142 47.57 -44.92 -35.63
N SER A 143 47.76 -45.35 -34.39
CA SER A 143 49.05 -45.90 -33.92
C SER A 143 49.45 -47.20 -34.65
N ARG A 144 48.48 -47.96 -35.18
CA ARG A 144 48.74 -49.14 -36.03
C ARG A 144 49.18 -48.77 -37.45
N LYS A 145 48.76 -47.61 -37.98
CA LYS A 145 49.17 -47.15 -39.33
C LYS A 145 50.62 -46.68 -39.39
N THR A 146 51.15 -46.16 -38.29
CA THR A 146 52.53 -45.68 -38.23
C THR A 146 53.49 -46.85 -38.11
N THR A 147 53.95 -47.37 -39.24
CA THR A 147 55.10 -48.30 -39.29
C THR A 147 56.34 -47.58 -38.74
N PRO A 148 57.18 -48.21 -37.91
CA PRO A 148 58.40 -47.58 -37.43
C PRO A 148 59.34 -47.30 -38.61
N LEU A 149 59.45 -46.02 -38.99
CA LEU A 149 60.36 -45.55 -40.04
C LEU A 149 61.80 -45.89 -39.66
N THR A 150 62.43 -46.69 -40.50
CA THR A 150 63.81 -47.14 -40.43
C THR A 150 64.80 -45.96 -40.52
N LYS A 151 65.59 -45.81 -39.45
CA LYS A 151 66.90 -45.15 -39.31
C LYS A 151 67.37 -44.22 -40.45
N GLY A 152 67.11 -42.92 -40.30
CA GLY A 152 67.91 -41.82 -40.85
C GLY A 152 68.23 -40.82 -39.73
N THR A 153 69.19 -39.92 -39.90
CA THR A 153 69.63 -38.94 -38.86
C THR A 153 68.49 -38.10 -38.27
N THR A 154 67.42 -37.86 -39.03
CA THR A 154 66.17 -37.26 -38.54
C THR A 154 65.44 -38.13 -37.51
N SER A 155 65.47 -39.45 -37.66
CA SER A 155 64.94 -40.42 -36.70
C SER A 155 65.69 -40.38 -35.38
N ARG A 156 66.99 -40.06 -35.36
CA ARG A 156 67.75 -39.91 -34.12
C ARG A 156 67.33 -38.64 -33.37
N GLY A 157 67.13 -37.54 -34.09
CA GLY A 157 66.59 -36.30 -33.52
C GLY A 157 65.12 -36.42 -33.09
N LEU A 158 64.30 -37.19 -33.81
CA LEU A 158 62.92 -37.49 -33.42
C LEU A 158 62.86 -38.44 -32.23
N VAL A 159 63.74 -39.45 -32.16
CA VAL A 159 63.86 -40.32 -30.99
C VAL A 159 64.36 -39.53 -29.78
N GLU A 160 65.34 -38.63 -29.92
CA GLU A 160 65.75 -37.75 -28.83
C GLU A 160 64.63 -36.78 -28.40
N ALA A 161 63.88 -36.22 -29.35
CA ALA A 161 62.72 -35.37 -29.04
C ALA A 161 61.58 -36.16 -28.38
N LEU A 162 61.34 -37.40 -28.82
CA LEU A 162 60.37 -38.31 -28.22
C LEU A 162 60.83 -38.75 -26.83
N GLN A 163 62.11 -39.05 -26.64
CA GLN A 163 62.70 -39.36 -25.33
C GLN A 163 62.51 -38.17 -24.38
N LYS A 164 62.81 -36.95 -24.84
CA LYS A 164 62.61 -35.72 -24.08
C LYS A 164 61.14 -35.46 -23.74
N LYS A 165 60.22 -35.80 -24.66
CA LYS A 165 58.77 -35.72 -24.42
C LYS A 165 58.26 -36.84 -23.51
N GLU A 166 58.85 -38.03 -23.55
CA GLU A 166 58.59 -39.13 -22.63
C GLU A 166 59.07 -38.76 -21.21
N ASP A 167 60.23 -38.12 -21.10
CA ASP A 167 60.77 -37.59 -19.85
C ASP A 167 59.88 -36.47 -19.29
N GLU A 168 59.47 -35.50 -20.12
CA GLU A 168 58.48 -34.47 -19.73
C GLU A 168 57.13 -35.08 -19.34
N LEU A 169 56.66 -36.12 -20.05
CA LEU A 169 55.42 -36.82 -19.73
C LEU A 169 55.54 -37.57 -18.40
N ASN A 170 56.70 -38.17 -18.10
CA ASN A 170 56.96 -38.86 -16.85
C ASN A 170 57.09 -37.86 -15.69
N GLU A 171 57.73 -36.70 -15.88
CA GLU A 171 57.69 -35.60 -14.92
C GLU A 171 56.28 -35.09 -14.68
N LEU A 172 55.47 -34.92 -15.73
CA LEU A 172 54.06 -34.50 -15.59
C LEU A 172 53.20 -35.56 -14.92
N LYS A 173 53.45 -36.86 -15.18
CA LYS A 173 52.80 -37.96 -14.46
C LYS A 173 53.21 -37.96 -13.00
N GLN A 174 54.49 -37.77 -12.68
CA GLN A 174 54.94 -37.65 -11.29
C GLN A 174 54.34 -36.43 -10.60
N LYS A 175 54.33 -35.25 -11.25
CA LYS A 175 53.63 -34.06 -10.74
C LYS A 175 52.12 -34.28 -10.59
N ASN A 176 51.48 -35.01 -11.48
CA ASN A 176 50.07 -35.36 -11.37
C ASN A 176 49.82 -36.35 -10.23
N ILE A 177 50.72 -37.31 -10.00
CA ILE A 177 50.68 -38.23 -8.85
C ILE A 177 50.94 -37.47 -7.55
N GLU A 178 51.88 -36.51 -7.52
CA GLU A 178 52.12 -35.64 -6.37
C GLU A 178 50.97 -34.67 -6.12
N LEU A 179 50.37 -34.11 -7.16
CA LEU A 179 49.17 -33.28 -7.07
C LEU A 179 47.99 -34.12 -6.59
N LYS A 180 47.75 -35.29 -7.16
CA LYS A 180 46.76 -36.24 -6.66
C LYS A 180 47.06 -36.61 -5.22
N ARG A 181 48.31 -36.91 -4.84
CA ARG A 181 48.65 -37.13 -3.43
C ARG A 181 48.38 -35.90 -2.57
N LYS A 182 48.66 -34.68 -3.03
CA LYS A 182 48.28 -33.45 -2.33
C LYS A 182 46.78 -33.19 -2.31
N THR A 183 46.00 -33.62 -3.29
CA THR A 183 44.54 -33.44 -3.32
C THR A 183 43.84 -34.52 -2.51
N TYR A 184 44.33 -35.76 -2.58
CA TYR A 184 43.80 -36.92 -1.86
C TYR A 184 44.31 -37.00 -0.42
N PHE A 185 45.52 -36.53 -0.11
CA PHE A 185 46.07 -36.51 1.27
C PHE A 185 46.18 -35.10 1.87
N GLY A 186 46.13 -34.03 1.08
CA GLY A 186 46.19 -32.66 1.61
C GLY A 186 44.86 -32.12 2.17
N ASN A 187 43.77 -32.90 2.12
CA ASN A 187 42.51 -32.60 2.80
C ASN A 187 41.98 -33.76 3.67
N LEU A 188 42.80 -34.79 3.91
CA LEU A 188 42.47 -35.89 4.82
C LEU A 188 43.20 -35.69 6.16
N THR A 189 42.99 -34.51 6.74
CA THR A 189 43.14 -34.31 8.19
C THR A 189 41.73 -34.38 8.78
N GLU A 190 41.52 -35.28 9.73
CA GLU A 190 40.28 -35.46 10.53
C GLU A 190 39.79 -34.19 11.27
N LYS A 191 40.42 -33.03 11.05
CA LYS A 191 39.96 -31.74 11.54
C LYS A 191 38.77 -31.16 10.77
N ASN A 192 38.61 -31.39 9.47
CA ASN A 192 37.55 -30.66 8.74
C ASN A 192 36.13 -31.18 8.98
N ILE A 193 35.89 -32.49 9.11
CA ILE A 193 34.49 -33.00 9.19
C ILE A 193 33.87 -32.68 10.56
N VAL A 194 34.61 -32.93 11.65
CA VAL A 194 34.14 -32.66 13.02
C VAL A 194 33.95 -31.16 13.25
N ASP A 195 34.85 -30.32 12.73
CA ASP A 195 34.72 -28.87 12.82
C ASP A 195 33.50 -28.37 11.99
N THR A 196 33.26 -28.95 10.81
CA THR A 196 32.07 -28.60 10.00
C THR A 196 30.77 -29.08 10.66
N GLU A 197 30.76 -30.27 11.26
CA GLU A 197 29.59 -30.77 12.03
C GLU A 197 29.32 -29.90 13.26
N PHE A 198 30.37 -29.45 13.96
CA PHE A 198 30.25 -28.55 15.09
C PHE A 198 29.73 -27.17 14.66
N GLU A 199 30.25 -26.60 13.56
CA GLU A 199 29.74 -25.35 12.99
C GLU A 199 28.28 -25.45 12.54
N LEU A 200 27.88 -26.58 11.93
CA LEU A 200 26.49 -26.83 11.55
C LEU A 200 25.57 -26.95 12.77
N GLN A 201 26.00 -27.65 13.82
CA GLN A 201 25.24 -27.76 15.07
C GLN A 201 25.11 -26.40 15.78
N GLU A 202 26.17 -25.59 15.80
CA GLU A 202 26.12 -24.26 16.40
C GLU A 202 25.22 -23.32 15.58
N MET A 203 25.25 -23.40 14.24
CA MET A 203 24.31 -22.68 13.39
C MET A 203 22.85 -23.11 13.61
N ASP A 204 22.57 -24.42 13.70
CA ASP A 204 21.22 -24.93 13.97
C ASP A 204 20.70 -24.44 15.33
N LYS A 205 21.57 -24.46 16.35
CA LYS A 205 21.26 -23.94 17.68
C LYS A 205 20.99 -22.43 17.64
N GLN A 206 21.79 -21.65 16.93
CA GLN A 206 21.55 -20.21 16.78
C GLN A 206 20.23 -19.93 16.04
N LEU A 207 19.95 -20.65 14.96
CA LEU A 207 18.68 -20.56 14.23
C LEU A 207 17.50 -20.89 15.14
N SER A 208 17.61 -21.94 15.97
CA SER A 208 16.57 -22.30 16.93
C SER A 208 16.34 -21.20 17.98
N ILE A 209 17.41 -20.58 18.49
CA ILE A 209 17.32 -19.47 19.44
C ILE A 209 16.64 -18.26 18.78
N THR A 210 17.10 -17.86 17.59
CA THR A 210 16.51 -16.74 16.84
C THR A 210 15.05 -17.00 16.52
N LEU A 211 14.68 -18.22 16.13
CA LEU A 211 13.29 -18.60 15.87
C LEU A 211 12.42 -18.44 17.13
N ASP A 212 12.90 -18.90 18.29
CA ASP A 212 12.17 -18.78 19.54
C ASP A 212 12.05 -17.33 20.03
N GLU A 213 13.10 -16.52 19.87
CA GLU A 213 13.06 -15.09 20.14
C GLU A 213 12.06 -14.37 19.22
N THR A 214 12.05 -14.71 17.94
CA THR A 214 11.11 -14.15 16.96
C THR A 214 9.67 -14.54 17.29
N LYS A 215 9.43 -15.81 17.70
CA LYS A 215 8.10 -16.25 18.18
C LYS A 215 7.66 -15.51 19.44
N LYS A 216 8.57 -15.26 20.38
CA LYS A 216 8.27 -14.47 21.60
C LYS A 216 7.93 -13.03 21.23
N SER A 217 8.74 -12.40 20.37
CA SER A 217 8.48 -11.04 19.86
C SER A 217 7.12 -10.96 19.16
N LEU A 218 6.80 -11.93 18.30
CA LEU A 218 5.51 -12.02 17.62
C LEU A 218 4.34 -12.07 18.63
N LYS A 219 4.44 -12.91 19.68
CA LYS A 219 3.41 -12.96 20.74
C LYS A 219 3.25 -11.63 21.47
N THR A 220 4.35 -10.95 21.78
CA THR A 220 4.32 -9.63 22.41
C THR A 220 3.63 -8.60 21.51
N HIS A 221 3.93 -8.58 20.21
CA HIS A 221 3.27 -7.69 19.27
C HIS A 221 1.79 -8.01 19.09
N PHE A 222 1.38 -9.27 19.08
CA PHE A 222 -0.04 -9.64 19.10
C PHE A 222 -0.76 -9.10 20.35
N ALA A 223 -0.14 -9.22 21.53
CA ALA A 223 -0.73 -8.67 22.76
C ALA A 223 -0.86 -7.13 22.71
N GLN A 224 0.13 -6.44 22.11
CA GLN A 224 0.07 -4.98 21.90
C GLN A 224 -1.05 -4.61 20.92
N ILE A 225 -1.20 -5.35 19.83
CA ILE A 225 -2.29 -5.14 18.86
C ILE A 225 -3.64 -5.31 19.55
N SER A 226 -3.86 -6.39 20.30
CA SER A 226 -5.13 -6.60 21.02
C SER A 226 -5.41 -5.50 22.05
N TYR A 227 -4.38 -4.97 22.72
CA TYR A 227 -4.53 -3.84 23.62
C TYR A 227 -4.97 -2.56 22.88
N VAL A 228 -4.35 -2.27 21.74
CA VAL A 228 -4.69 -1.12 20.90
C VAL A 228 -6.10 -1.25 20.32
N GLU A 229 -6.49 -2.44 19.85
CA GLU A 229 -7.85 -2.74 19.39
C GLU A 229 -8.89 -2.51 20.49
N GLY A 230 -8.60 -2.95 21.72
CA GLY A 230 -9.45 -2.69 22.89
C GLY A 230 -9.60 -1.20 23.19
N SER A 231 -8.48 -0.45 23.16
CA SER A 231 -8.49 1.01 23.33
C SER A 231 -9.29 1.72 22.23
N PHE A 232 -9.17 1.27 20.98
CA PHE A 232 -9.93 1.81 19.85
C PHE A 232 -11.45 1.62 20.03
N ILE A 233 -11.88 0.42 20.45
CA ILE A 233 -13.29 0.14 20.75
C ILE A 233 -13.81 1.04 21.87
N GLN A 234 -13.01 1.24 22.93
CA GLN A 234 -13.38 2.12 24.04
C GLN A 234 -13.51 3.58 23.60
N LEU A 235 -12.56 4.10 22.81
CA LEU A 235 -12.60 5.45 22.26
C LEU A 235 -13.81 5.65 21.36
N LYS A 236 -14.12 4.67 20.51
CA LYS A 236 -15.31 4.73 19.64
C LYS A 236 -16.59 4.86 20.48
N LYS A 237 -16.72 4.07 21.55
CA LYS A 237 -17.87 4.16 22.46
C LYS A 237 -17.95 5.53 23.15
N GLN A 238 -16.82 6.08 23.58
CA GLN A 238 -16.78 7.42 24.19
C GLN A 238 -17.20 8.51 23.20
N ILE A 239 -16.82 8.40 21.93
CA ILE A 239 -17.26 9.33 20.88
C ILE A 239 -18.77 9.27 20.73
N GLU A 240 -19.35 8.06 20.61
CA GLU A 240 -20.80 7.88 20.49
C GLU A 240 -21.56 8.46 21.72
N GLU A 241 -21.03 8.29 22.93
CA GLU A 241 -21.60 8.88 24.15
C GLU A 241 -21.55 10.42 24.12
N ILE A 242 -20.44 11.01 23.68
CA ILE A 242 -20.27 12.47 23.56
C ILE A 242 -21.21 13.03 22.48
N GLU A 243 -21.32 12.39 21.32
CA GLU A 243 -22.21 12.81 20.24
C GLU A 243 -23.67 12.82 20.69
N ASN A 244 -24.10 11.78 21.41
CA ASN A 244 -25.45 11.71 21.99
C ASN A 244 -25.71 12.81 23.03
N SER A 245 -24.74 13.06 23.91
CA SER A 245 -24.80 14.15 24.90
C SER A 245 -24.88 15.52 24.23
N HIS A 246 -24.04 15.76 23.21
CA HIS A 246 -24.02 17.00 22.45
C HIS A 246 -25.32 17.25 21.69
N SER A 247 -25.89 16.21 21.06
CA SER A 247 -27.19 16.27 20.40
C SER A 247 -28.30 16.66 21.38
N THR A 248 -28.34 15.98 22.54
CA THR A 248 -29.31 16.27 23.62
C THR A 248 -29.16 17.70 24.15
N PHE A 249 -27.92 18.15 24.36
CA PHE A 249 -27.63 19.51 24.79
C PHE A 249 -28.10 20.53 23.76
N THR A 250 -27.79 20.31 22.48
CA THR A 250 -28.17 21.20 21.38
C THR A 250 -29.69 21.34 21.29
N GLN A 251 -30.43 20.23 21.41
CA GLN A 251 -31.89 20.26 21.42
C GLN A 251 -32.44 21.10 22.58
N LYS A 252 -31.94 20.88 23.80
CA LYS A 252 -32.33 21.68 24.98
C LYS A 252 -31.97 23.15 24.86
N ALA A 253 -30.81 23.46 24.27
CA ALA A 253 -30.38 24.84 24.04
C ALA A 253 -31.32 25.55 23.04
N VAL A 254 -31.74 24.86 21.97
CA VAL A 254 -32.72 25.40 21.01
C VAL A 254 -34.07 25.65 21.67
N GLU A 255 -34.55 24.72 22.51
CA GLU A 255 -35.78 24.88 23.29
C GLU A 255 -35.70 26.10 24.23
N LEU A 256 -34.61 26.23 24.99
CA LEU A 256 -34.39 27.37 25.89
C LEU A 256 -34.33 28.70 25.13
N ILE A 257 -33.64 28.76 23.99
CA ILE A 257 -33.59 29.96 23.14
C ILE A 257 -35.00 30.33 22.66
N ARG A 258 -35.82 29.34 22.31
CA ARG A 258 -37.20 29.57 21.88
C ARG A 258 -38.04 30.17 23.02
N ASP A 259 -37.91 29.65 24.23
CA ASP A 259 -38.68 30.15 25.37
C ASP A 259 -38.23 31.53 25.83
N LEU A 260 -36.92 31.81 25.83
CA LEU A 260 -36.38 33.15 26.07
C LEU A 260 -36.87 34.17 25.02
N LYS A 261 -37.01 33.78 23.75
CA LYS A 261 -37.60 34.65 22.73
C LYS A 261 -39.06 34.95 23.01
N LYS A 262 -39.86 33.97 23.46
CA LYS A 262 -41.26 34.19 23.85
C LYS A 262 -41.37 35.14 25.05
N GLU A 263 -40.57 34.92 26.08
CA GLU A 263 -40.48 35.78 27.29
C GLU A 263 -40.12 37.22 26.93
N ARG A 264 -39.12 37.40 26.04
CA ARG A 264 -38.73 38.72 25.52
C ARG A 264 -39.88 39.39 24.77
N ASP A 265 -40.54 38.66 23.88
CA ASP A 265 -41.63 39.21 23.06
C ASP A 265 -42.85 39.56 23.93
N TYR A 266 -43.15 38.74 24.94
CA TYR A 266 -44.16 39.03 25.96
C TYR A 266 -43.84 40.31 26.73
N SER A 267 -42.61 40.43 27.25
CA SER A 267 -42.18 41.62 28.00
C SER A 267 -42.23 42.89 27.15
N LYS A 268 -41.87 42.79 25.87
CA LYS A 268 -41.98 43.90 24.92
C LYS A 268 -43.43 44.34 24.70
N ASN A 269 -44.34 43.37 24.52
CA ASN A 269 -45.77 43.68 24.35
C ASN A 269 -46.37 44.33 25.60
N LEU A 270 -46.04 43.81 26.79
CA LEU A 270 -46.48 44.40 28.06
C LEU A 270 -45.98 45.84 28.21
N ALA A 271 -44.71 46.11 27.88
CA ALA A 271 -44.17 47.46 27.93
C ALA A 271 -44.91 48.42 26.99
N LEU A 272 -45.23 47.99 25.76
CA LEU A 272 -46.01 48.78 24.81
C LEU A 272 -47.44 49.03 25.29
N GLU A 273 -48.07 48.05 25.93
CA GLU A 273 -49.41 48.19 26.51
C GLU A 273 -49.41 49.21 27.66
N MET A 274 -48.42 49.12 28.56
CA MET A 274 -48.25 50.09 29.64
C MET A 274 -47.97 51.51 29.12
N GLU A 275 -47.15 51.65 28.07
CA GLU A 275 -46.88 52.95 27.44
C GLU A 275 -48.16 53.53 26.83
N LYS A 276 -48.95 52.70 26.14
CA LYS A 276 -50.24 53.10 25.57
C LYS A 276 -51.21 53.56 26.67
N GLU A 277 -51.39 52.79 27.73
CA GLU A 277 -52.28 53.16 28.85
C GLU A 277 -51.82 54.47 29.51
N THR A 278 -50.49 54.63 29.70
CA THR A 278 -49.91 55.86 30.26
C THR A 278 -50.19 57.07 29.37
N LEU A 279 -50.07 56.92 28.04
CA LEU A 279 -50.38 57.98 27.09
C LEU A 279 -51.87 58.34 27.08
N GLU A 280 -52.76 57.34 27.14
CA GLU A 280 -54.20 57.54 27.23
C GLU A 280 -54.57 58.30 28.51
N LYS A 281 -54.03 57.89 29.66
CA LYS A 281 -54.23 58.56 30.95
C LYS A 281 -53.70 59.99 30.95
N ARG A 282 -52.51 60.22 30.36
CA ARG A 282 -51.95 61.57 30.21
C ARG A 282 -52.84 62.45 29.34
N SER A 283 -53.40 61.91 28.25
CA SER A 283 -54.35 62.63 27.40
C SER A 283 -55.63 62.98 28.16
N GLU A 284 -56.18 62.03 28.92
CA GLU A 284 -57.35 62.22 29.78
C GLU A 284 -57.11 63.35 30.81
N TYR A 285 -56.01 63.30 31.54
CA TYR A 285 -55.65 64.36 32.50
C TYR A 285 -55.43 65.71 31.83
N THR A 286 -54.81 65.75 30.65
CA THR A 286 -54.62 67.00 29.90
C THR A 286 -55.95 67.61 29.51
N LYS A 287 -56.92 66.81 29.04
CA LYS A 287 -58.29 67.28 28.74
C LYS A 287 -58.97 67.83 30.00
N GLN A 288 -58.92 67.10 31.11
CA GLN A 288 -59.50 67.55 32.38
C GLN A 288 -58.87 68.87 32.86
N LEU A 289 -57.56 69.03 32.74
CA LEU A 289 -56.87 70.29 33.08
C LEU A 289 -57.35 71.46 32.23
N ILE A 290 -57.47 71.27 30.91
CA ILE A 290 -58.00 72.29 30.00
C ILE A 290 -59.44 72.64 30.38
N GLU A 291 -60.29 71.65 30.68
CA GLU A 291 -61.67 71.89 31.14
C GLU A 291 -61.72 72.67 32.45
N PHE A 292 -60.83 72.37 33.41
CA PHE A 292 -60.74 73.13 34.66
C PHE A 292 -60.28 74.56 34.42
N GLU A 293 -59.32 74.79 33.54
CA GLU A 293 -58.83 76.11 33.18
C GLU A 293 -59.92 76.94 32.48
N GLN A 294 -60.67 76.33 31.55
CA GLN A 294 -61.85 76.95 30.93
C GLN A 294 -62.91 77.31 31.98
N LYS A 295 -63.29 76.37 32.85
CA LYS A 295 -64.25 76.65 33.94
C LYS A 295 -63.77 77.78 34.85
N LYS A 296 -62.49 77.79 35.19
CA LYS A 296 -61.88 78.85 36.01
C LYS A 296 -62.03 80.21 35.30
N ASN A 297 -61.67 80.31 34.02
CA ASN A 297 -61.80 81.53 33.25
C ASN A 297 -63.26 81.99 33.15
N ASP A 298 -64.20 81.07 32.89
CA ASP A 298 -65.63 81.36 32.87
C ASP A 298 -66.15 81.89 34.22
N PHE A 299 -65.67 81.33 35.33
CA PHE A 299 -66.00 81.81 36.68
C PHE A 299 -65.41 83.19 36.96
N GLU A 300 -64.15 83.42 36.61
CA GLU A 300 -63.50 84.73 36.74
C GLU A 300 -64.24 85.80 35.93
N GLU A 301 -64.65 85.48 34.69
CA GLU A 301 -65.41 86.39 33.85
C GLU A 301 -66.80 86.69 34.44
N LYS A 302 -67.52 85.67 34.90
CA LYS A 302 -68.82 85.85 35.57
C LYS A 302 -68.72 86.72 36.82
N ILE A 303 -67.69 86.50 37.64
CA ILE A 303 -67.42 87.30 38.84
C ILE A 303 -67.10 88.74 38.45
N LYS A 304 -66.24 88.95 37.45
CA LYS A 304 -65.88 90.27 36.94
C LYS A 304 -67.11 91.03 36.44
N GLN A 305 -67.93 90.41 35.60
CA GLN A 305 -69.17 90.99 35.09
C GLN A 305 -70.16 91.33 36.23
N ARG A 306 -70.28 90.47 37.24
CA ARG A 306 -71.13 90.73 38.41
C ARG A 306 -70.65 91.93 39.20
N TYR A 307 -69.37 91.98 39.56
CA TYR A 307 -68.81 93.11 40.30
C TYR A 307 -68.85 94.40 39.48
N GLU A 308 -68.63 94.34 38.17
CA GLU A 308 -68.74 95.50 37.29
C GLU A 308 -70.17 96.05 37.24
N LYS A 309 -71.18 95.17 37.18
CA LYS A 309 -72.60 95.57 37.30
C LYS A 309 -72.91 96.19 38.66
N GLU A 310 -72.49 95.56 39.76
CA GLU A 310 -72.69 96.07 41.12
C GLU A 310 -71.99 97.43 41.32
N LEU A 311 -70.76 97.58 40.82
CA LEU A 311 -69.98 98.81 40.90
C LEU A 311 -70.61 99.93 40.07
N ASN A 312 -71.11 99.64 38.87
CA ASN A 312 -71.83 100.62 38.06
C ASN A 312 -73.17 101.03 38.70
N ALA A 313 -73.90 100.10 39.32
CA ALA A 313 -75.11 100.41 40.07
C ALA A 313 -74.81 101.30 41.29
N LEU A 314 -73.73 101.00 42.03
CA LEU A 314 -73.26 101.83 43.14
C LEU A 314 -72.83 103.22 42.69
N LYS A 315 -72.07 103.33 41.58
CA LYS A 315 -71.69 104.63 40.99
C LYS A 315 -72.93 105.46 40.66
N LYS A 316 -73.91 104.87 39.99
CA LYS A 316 -75.18 105.55 39.67
C LYS A 316 -75.92 105.99 40.94
N GLY A 317 -75.99 105.12 41.95
CA GLY A 317 -76.59 105.47 43.25
C GLY A 317 -75.85 106.59 43.98
N ILE A 318 -74.53 106.67 43.87
CA ILE A 318 -73.72 107.77 44.41
C ILE A 318 -74.00 109.07 43.64
N GLU A 319 -74.08 109.03 42.31
CA GLU A 319 -74.44 110.19 41.48
C GLU A 319 -75.81 110.75 41.85
N GLU A 320 -76.82 109.88 41.99
CA GLU A 320 -78.18 110.26 42.42
C GLU A 320 -78.17 110.89 43.83
N LYS A 321 -77.47 110.27 44.79
CA LYS A 321 -77.31 110.83 46.14
C LYS A 321 -76.58 112.17 46.15
N ASN A 322 -75.53 112.32 45.34
CA ASN A 322 -74.79 113.58 45.21
C ASN A 322 -75.66 114.67 44.59
N LEU A 323 -76.51 114.34 43.60
CA LEU A 323 -77.48 115.26 43.03
C LEU A 323 -78.51 115.70 44.09
N ALA A 324 -79.05 114.75 44.84
CA ALA A 324 -79.97 115.02 45.94
C ALA A 324 -79.31 115.89 47.02
N LEU A 325 -78.06 115.60 47.40
CA LEU A 325 -77.29 116.39 48.35
C LEU A 325 -77.10 117.83 47.85
N LYS A 326 -76.72 118.01 46.58
CA LYS A 326 -76.56 119.35 45.97
C LYS A 326 -77.87 120.12 45.94
N ASN A 327 -79.00 119.44 45.68
CA ASN A 327 -80.33 120.05 45.72
C ASN A 327 -80.71 120.46 47.16
N SER A 328 -80.46 119.59 48.14
CA SER A 328 -80.69 119.90 49.57
C SER A 328 -79.80 121.05 50.05
N GLN A 329 -78.53 121.10 49.65
CA GLN A 329 -77.63 122.21 49.94
C GLN A 329 -78.16 123.53 49.37
N LYS A 330 -78.59 123.54 48.10
CA LYS A 330 -79.24 124.72 47.50
C LYS A 330 -80.50 125.16 48.26
N LEU A 331 -81.32 124.21 48.70
CA LEU A 331 -82.52 124.50 49.48
C LEU A 331 -82.16 125.10 50.85
N VAL A 332 -81.15 124.56 51.53
CA VAL A 332 -80.64 125.10 52.79
C VAL A 332 -80.09 126.51 52.59
N GLU A 333 -79.29 126.75 51.55
CA GLU A 333 -78.79 128.09 51.22
C GLU A 333 -79.94 129.08 50.95
N GLN A 334 -81.01 128.66 50.27
CA GLN A 334 -82.20 129.47 50.05
C GLN A 334 -82.91 129.79 51.38
N LEU A 335 -83.13 128.78 52.22
CA LEU A 335 -83.74 128.96 53.54
C LEU A 335 -82.90 129.86 54.45
N GLU A 336 -81.57 129.72 54.43
CA GLU A 336 -80.65 130.60 55.15
C GLU A 336 -80.73 132.04 54.67
N ARG A 337 -80.85 132.28 53.35
CA ARG A 337 -81.10 133.63 52.80
C ARG A 337 -82.45 134.18 53.25
N GLU A 338 -83.50 133.38 53.23
CA GLU A 338 -84.82 133.79 53.73
C GLU A 338 -84.80 134.12 55.22
N ILE A 339 -84.10 133.33 56.03
CA ILE A 339 -83.93 133.61 57.48
C ILE A 339 -83.14 134.91 57.67
N LYS A 340 -82.08 135.14 56.90
CA LYS A 340 -81.32 136.42 56.94
C LYS A 340 -82.21 137.60 56.54
N LEU A 341 -83.01 137.49 55.49
CA LEU A 341 -83.98 138.52 55.08
C LEU A 341 -85.02 138.78 56.17
N LYS A 342 -85.60 137.74 56.76
CA LYS A 342 -86.57 137.87 57.87
C LYS A 342 -85.95 138.47 59.14
N LYS A 343 -84.66 138.24 59.39
CA LYS A 343 -83.91 138.91 60.47
C LYS A 343 -83.61 140.38 60.14
N ALA A 344 -83.32 140.72 58.89
CA ALA A 344 -83.07 142.09 58.45
C ALA A 344 -84.35 142.96 58.39
N THR A 345 -85.54 142.38 58.25
CA THR A 345 -86.84 143.08 58.39
C THR A 345 -87.34 143.18 59.84
N LYS A 346 -86.56 142.73 60.82
CA LYS A 346 -86.86 142.83 62.26
C LYS A 346 -85.98 143.84 63.00
N GLU A 347 -85.11 144.57 62.29
CA GLU A 347 -84.52 145.85 62.69
C GLU A 347 -85.26 146.98 61.96
#